data_AF-A0A257X915-F1
#
_entry.id   AF-A0A257X915-F1
#
_cell.length_a   1.000
_cell.length_b   1.000
_cell.length_c   1.000
_cell.angle_alpha   90.00
_cell.angle_beta   90.00
_cell.angle_gamma   90.00
#
_symmetry.space_group_name_H-M   'P 1'
#
loop_
_entity.id
_entity.type
_entity.pdbx_description
1 polymer ?
#
loop_
_entity_poly.entity_id
_entity_poly.type
_entity_poly.pdbx_seq_one_letter_code
_entity_poly.pdbx_strand_id
1 'polypeptide(L)'
;MREFEMAIDSDAPYAVFRDNIERIRLDLTTFLQKAKAEGKVVHGYGASTKGSTTLQFCNVTPDLVPFIADRNPVKWGSYTIGTHIKIISEEESRAAKPDYYLVLPWHFMPEFLKRETDFLARGGKFVVPMPQVHLVG
;
A
#
# COMPACT_ATOMS: atom_id res chain seq x y z
N MET A 1 -7.48 19.76 22.66
CA MET A 1 -6.60 18.81 23.39
C MET A 1 -5.26 19.47 23.54
N ARG A 2 -4.82 19.69 24.78
CA ARG A 2 -3.45 20.14 25.07
C ARG A 2 -2.55 18.91 25.12
N GLU A 3 -1.30 19.00 24.67
CA GLU A 3 -0.35 17.88 24.55
C GLU A 3 -0.25 17.02 25.83
N PHE A 4 -0.36 17.64 27.00
CA PHE A 4 -0.39 16.97 28.31
C PHE A 4 -1.55 15.96 28.48
N GLU A 5 -2.71 16.25 27.89
CA GLU A 5 -3.88 15.34 27.92
C GLU A 5 -3.66 14.09 27.04
N MET A 6 -2.69 14.13 26.13
CA MET A 6 -2.31 13.01 25.26
C MET A 6 -1.11 12.22 25.81
N ALA A 7 -0.54 12.63 26.95
CA ALA A 7 0.60 11.99 27.62
C ALA A 7 1.80 11.73 26.70
N ILE A 8 2.02 12.60 25.69
CA ILE A 8 3.10 12.46 24.70
C ILE A 8 4.50 12.66 25.30
N ASP A 9 4.57 13.13 26.53
CA ASP A 9 5.77 13.22 27.36
C ASP A 9 6.06 11.92 28.14
N SER A 10 5.26 10.86 27.93
CA SER A 10 5.42 9.55 28.54
C SER A 10 5.54 8.43 27.49
N ASP A 11 6.05 7.27 27.88
CA ASP A 11 6.23 6.12 26.98
C ASP A 11 4.91 5.45 26.56
N ALA A 12 3.84 5.61 27.34
CA ALA A 12 2.57 4.90 27.15
C ALA A 12 1.97 5.02 25.73
N PRO A 13 1.78 6.22 25.15
CA PRO A 13 1.26 6.34 23.79
C PRO A 13 2.20 5.74 22.73
N TYR A 14 3.51 5.75 22.96
CA TYR A 14 4.50 5.17 22.03
C TYR A 14 4.51 3.64 22.06
N ALA A 15 4.22 3.03 23.22
CA ALA A 15 4.00 1.58 23.31
C ALA A 15 2.76 1.17 22.48
N VAL A 16 1.63 1.87 22.65
CA VAL A 16 0.42 1.63 21.86
C VAL A 16 0.67 1.85 20.36
N PHE A 17 1.42 2.90 20.00
CA PHE A 17 1.81 3.16 18.61
C PHE A 17 2.64 2.02 18.02
N ARG A 18 3.60 1.48 18.77
CA ARG A 18 4.41 0.32 18.37
C ARG A 18 3.54 -0.91 18.12
N ASP A 19 2.61 -1.21 19.01
CA ASP A 19 1.68 -2.34 18.86
C ASP A 19 0.79 -2.18 17.62
N ASN A 20 0.34 -0.95 17.35
CA ASN A 20 -0.42 -0.64 16.13
C ASN A 20 0.40 -0.88 14.87
N ILE A 21 1.68 -0.47 14.85
CA ILE A 21 2.61 -0.71 13.72
C ILE A 21 2.80 -2.21 13.48
N GLU A 22 3.02 -3.00 14.52
CA GLU A 22 3.18 -4.46 14.39
C GLU A 22 1.89 -5.13 13.89
N ARG A 23 0.72 -4.67 14.35
CA ARG A 23 -0.56 -5.15 13.85
C ARG A 23 -0.74 -4.86 12.36
N ILE A 24 -0.44 -3.64 11.91
CA ILE A 24 -0.47 -3.28 10.49
C ILE A 24 0.47 -4.19 9.67
N ARG A 25 1.68 -4.46 10.18
CA ARG A 25 2.64 -5.35 9.51
C ARG A 25 2.06 -6.75 9.34
N LEU A 26 1.50 -7.31 10.42
CA LEU A 26 0.88 -8.64 10.41
C LEU A 26 -0.32 -8.70 9.46
N ASP A 27 -1.24 -7.75 9.55
CA ASP A 27 -2.46 -7.71 8.76
C ASP A 27 -2.16 -7.55 7.27
N LEU A 28 -1.21 -6.68 6.92
CA LEU A 28 -0.84 -6.44 5.52
C LEU A 28 -0.14 -7.66 4.91
N THR A 29 0.82 -8.25 5.63
CA THR A 29 1.53 -9.44 5.13
C THR A 29 0.58 -10.63 4.99
N THR A 30 -0.31 -10.84 5.96
CA THR A 30 -1.36 -11.86 5.92
C THR A 30 -2.28 -11.65 4.72
N PHE A 31 -2.74 -10.42 4.49
CA PHE A 31 -3.58 -10.09 3.34
C PHE A 31 -2.88 -10.43 2.01
N LEU A 32 -1.63 -9.99 1.83
CA LEU A 32 -0.89 -10.20 0.58
C LEU A 32 -0.63 -11.70 0.32
N GLN A 33 -0.26 -12.45 1.36
CA GLN A 33 -0.07 -13.89 1.25
C GLN A 33 -1.37 -14.62 0.89
N LYS A 34 -2.49 -14.21 1.51
CA LYS A 34 -3.82 -14.75 1.20
C LYS A 34 -4.22 -14.44 -0.23
N ALA A 35 -4.08 -13.19 -0.67
CA ALA A 35 -4.38 -12.80 -2.05
C ALA A 35 -3.58 -13.65 -3.04
N LYS A 36 -2.28 -13.84 -2.81
CA LYS A 36 -1.44 -14.72 -3.63
C LYS A 36 -1.95 -16.17 -3.64
N ALA A 37 -2.29 -16.73 -2.47
CA ALA A 37 -2.81 -18.10 -2.36
C ALA A 37 -4.14 -18.29 -3.10
N GLU A 38 -4.96 -17.24 -3.19
CA GLU A 38 -6.21 -17.21 -3.95
C GLU A 38 -6.01 -16.95 -5.45
N GLY A 39 -4.76 -16.83 -5.92
CA GLY A 39 -4.42 -16.50 -7.31
C GLY A 39 -4.76 -15.05 -7.69
N LYS A 40 -4.95 -14.17 -6.70
CA LYS A 40 -5.26 -12.76 -6.89
C LYS A 40 -3.99 -11.95 -7.10
N VAL A 41 -4.03 -11.03 -8.06
CA VAL A 41 -2.90 -10.17 -8.39
C VAL A 41 -3.00 -8.86 -7.63
N VAL A 42 -1.94 -8.51 -6.90
CA VAL A 42 -1.81 -7.23 -6.19
C VAL A 42 -0.73 -6.39 -6.84
N HIS A 43 -1.07 -5.21 -7.32
CA HIS A 43 -0.09 -4.19 -7.71
C HIS A 43 -0.01 -3.11 -6.64
N GLY A 44 1.17 -2.53 -6.42
CA GLY A 44 1.27 -1.29 -5.66
C GLY A 44 0.82 -0.10 -6.50
N TYR A 45 0.33 0.94 -5.83
CA TYR A 45 -0.18 2.12 -6.51
C TYR A 45 0.41 3.38 -5.88
N GLY A 46 1.19 4.12 -6.68
CA GLY A 46 1.98 5.30 -6.32
C GLY A 46 3.31 4.96 -5.62
N ALA A 47 4.43 4.97 -6.33
CA ALA A 47 5.75 4.77 -5.74
C ALA A 47 6.18 5.99 -4.91
N SER A 48 5.89 5.99 -3.61
CA SER A 48 6.19 7.11 -2.71
C SER A 48 7.22 6.75 -1.64
N THR A 49 7.93 7.75 -1.11
CA THR A 49 8.91 7.56 -0.03
C THR A 49 8.28 6.91 1.22
N LYS A 50 7.06 7.34 1.58
CA LYS A 50 6.27 6.72 2.67
C LYS A 50 5.92 5.26 2.36
N GLY A 51 5.57 4.99 1.09
CA GLY A 51 5.35 3.65 0.57
C GLY A 51 6.56 2.74 0.71
N SER A 52 7.76 3.21 0.33
CA SER A 52 9.00 2.43 0.44
C SER A 52 9.29 1.98 1.87
N THR A 53 8.98 2.80 2.86
CA THR A 53 9.12 2.42 4.28
C THR A 53 8.16 1.29 4.64
N THR A 54 6.89 1.40 4.22
CA THR A 54 5.88 0.36 4.46
C THR A 54 6.27 -0.97 3.82
N LEU A 55 6.70 -0.94 2.54
CA LEU A 55 7.12 -2.12 1.80
C LEU A 55 8.32 -2.81 2.47
N GLN A 56 9.35 -2.06 2.85
CA GLN A 56 10.55 -2.61 3.50
C GLN A 56 10.23 -3.17 4.89
N PHE A 57 9.50 -2.41 5.72
CA PHE A 57 9.14 -2.83 7.07
C PHE A 57 8.27 -4.10 7.07
N CYS A 58 7.38 -4.22 6.09
CA CYS A 58 6.53 -5.39 5.91
C CYS A 58 7.18 -6.50 5.07
N ASN A 59 8.44 -6.34 4.65
CA ASN A 59 9.17 -7.28 3.80
C ASN A 59 8.38 -7.71 2.55
N VAL A 60 7.74 -6.75 1.88
CA VAL A 60 6.95 -6.99 0.67
C VAL A 60 7.91 -7.20 -0.50
N THR A 61 7.83 -8.37 -1.13
CA THR A 61 8.69 -8.76 -2.26
C THR A 61 7.92 -8.69 -3.59
N PRO A 62 8.62 -8.73 -4.74
CA PRO A 62 7.99 -8.83 -6.06
C PRO A 62 7.11 -10.08 -6.26
N ASP A 63 7.28 -11.09 -5.41
CA ASP A 63 6.44 -12.29 -5.41
C ASP A 63 5.03 -12.04 -4.85
N LEU A 64 4.89 -11.07 -3.93
CA LEU A 64 3.60 -10.64 -3.38
C LEU A 64 3.02 -9.45 -4.14
N VAL A 65 3.87 -8.52 -4.55
CA VAL A 65 3.49 -7.30 -5.28
C VAL A 65 4.45 -7.14 -6.46
N PRO A 66 4.13 -7.66 -7.65
CA PRO A 66 5.06 -7.72 -8.79
C PRO A 66 5.48 -6.36 -9.34
N PHE A 67 4.56 -5.39 -9.28
CA PHE A 67 4.75 -4.07 -9.85
C PHE A 67 4.19 -2.96 -8.97
N ILE A 68 4.78 -1.77 -9.06
CA ILE A 68 4.19 -0.53 -8.58
C ILE A 68 3.78 0.33 -9.77
N ALA A 69 2.49 0.64 -9.89
CA ALA A 69 1.97 1.61 -10.84
C ALA A 69 2.26 3.03 -10.34
N ASP A 70 2.86 3.89 -11.17
CA ASP A 70 3.06 5.31 -10.84
C ASP A 70 2.72 6.20 -12.04
N ARG A 71 2.21 7.41 -11.79
CA ARG A 71 1.89 8.40 -12.83
C ARG A 71 3.12 9.13 -13.38
N ASN A 72 4.22 9.15 -12.64
CA ASN A 72 5.40 9.94 -13.00
C ASN A 72 6.29 9.15 -13.99
N PRO A 73 6.41 9.59 -15.25
CA PRO A 73 7.19 8.90 -16.27
C PRO A 73 8.67 8.73 -15.94
N VAL A 74 9.24 9.63 -15.14
CA VAL A 74 10.64 9.57 -14.71
C VAL A 74 10.94 8.30 -13.89
N LYS A 75 9.92 7.71 -13.25
CA LYS A 75 10.10 6.50 -12.42
C LYS A 75 9.91 5.20 -13.19
N TRP A 76 9.32 5.23 -14.38
CA TRP A 76 9.01 3.99 -15.10
C TRP A 76 10.29 3.26 -15.49
N GLY A 77 10.33 1.95 -15.28
CA GLY A 77 11.51 1.11 -15.49
C GLY A 77 12.51 1.11 -14.32
N SER A 78 12.35 2.00 -13.33
CA SER A 78 13.12 1.96 -12.08
C SER A 78 12.53 0.95 -11.09
N TYR A 79 13.15 0.82 -9.91
CA TYR A 79 12.77 -0.15 -8.89
C TYR A 79 12.65 0.52 -7.53
N THR A 80 11.78 0.00 -6.67
CA THR A 80 11.72 0.42 -5.26
C THR A 80 13.02 0.05 -4.54
N ILE A 81 13.48 0.95 -3.68
CA ILE A 81 14.69 0.74 -2.87
C ILE A 81 14.39 -0.32 -1.80
N GLY A 82 15.32 -1.26 -1.63
CA GLY A 82 15.25 -2.34 -0.63
C GLY A 82 14.38 -3.52 -1.05
N THR A 83 13.17 -3.28 -1.57
CA THR A 83 12.25 -4.36 -1.99
C THR A 83 12.34 -4.75 -3.46
N HIS A 84 13.04 -3.95 -4.29
CA HIS A 84 13.32 -4.25 -5.70
C HIS A 84 12.08 -4.57 -6.55
N ILE A 85 10.95 -3.90 -6.28
CA ILE A 85 9.73 -4.02 -7.06
C ILE A 85 9.81 -3.05 -8.24
N LYS A 86 9.57 -3.55 -9.45
CA LYS A 86 9.64 -2.73 -10.67
C LYS A 86 8.50 -1.70 -10.70
N ILE A 87 8.83 -0.48 -11.07
CA ILE A 87 7.87 0.61 -11.25
C ILE A 87 7.48 0.69 -12.72
N ILE A 88 6.18 0.63 -12.99
CA ILE A 88 5.59 0.69 -14.34
C ILE A 88 4.59 1.84 -14.43
N SER A 89 4.16 2.16 -15.65
CA SER A 89 3.07 3.12 -15.85
C SER A 89 1.74 2.59 -15.32
N GLU A 90 0.83 3.50 -14.97
CA GLU A 90 -0.53 3.12 -14.59
C GLU A 90 -1.28 2.44 -15.75
N GLU A 91 -0.98 2.78 -17.00
CA GLU A 91 -1.56 2.15 -18.19
C GLU A 91 -1.14 0.68 -18.32
N GLU A 92 0.16 0.38 -18.23
CA GLU A 92 0.67 -1.00 -18.20
C GLU A 92 0.04 -1.81 -17.06
N SER A 93 -0.07 -1.20 -15.88
CA SER A 93 -0.72 -1.84 -14.72
C SER A 93 -2.20 -2.12 -14.97
N ARG A 94 -2.96 -1.17 -15.52
CA ARG A 94 -4.39 -1.38 -15.86
C ARG A 94 -4.57 -2.48 -16.90
N ALA A 95 -3.69 -2.55 -17.90
CA ALA A 95 -3.69 -3.59 -18.92
C ALA A 95 -3.42 -4.99 -18.34
N ALA A 96 -2.59 -5.07 -17.30
CA ALA A 96 -2.33 -6.30 -16.54
C ALA A 96 -3.49 -6.73 -15.62
N LYS A 97 -4.52 -5.89 -15.45
CA LYS A 97 -5.77 -6.17 -14.71
C LYS A 97 -5.55 -6.76 -13.30
N PRO A 98 -4.86 -6.07 -12.38
CA PRO A 98 -4.74 -6.51 -11.01
C PRO A 98 -6.12 -6.56 -10.33
N ASP A 99 -6.29 -7.49 -9.38
CA ASP A 99 -7.47 -7.57 -8.52
C ASP A 99 -7.41 -6.48 -7.43
N TYR A 100 -6.21 -6.16 -6.97
CA TYR A 100 -5.99 -5.23 -5.87
C TYR A 100 -4.94 -4.18 -6.19
N TYR A 101 -5.18 -2.96 -5.70
CA TYR A 101 -4.18 -1.91 -5.63
C TYR A 101 -3.78 -1.63 -4.18
N LEU A 102 -2.55 -1.98 -3.80
CA LEU A 102 -1.95 -1.56 -2.52
C LEU A 102 -1.58 -0.08 -2.59
N VAL A 103 -2.34 0.75 -1.88
CA VAL A 103 -2.22 2.21 -1.97
C VAL A 103 -1.13 2.71 -1.04
N LEU A 104 0.02 3.04 -1.63
CA LEU A 104 1.19 3.47 -0.88
C LEU A 104 1.09 4.94 -0.40
N PRO A 105 0.64 5.91 -1.22
CA PRO A 105 0.38 7.26 -0.77
C PRO A 105 -1.12 7.41 -0.44
N TRP A 106 -1.59 6.67 0.56
CA TRP A 106 -3.02 6.56 0.95
C TRP A 106 -3.76 7.88 1.22
N HIS A 107 -3.07 8.96 1.60
CA HIS A 107 -3.67 10.30 1.66
C HIS A 107 -4.30 10.81 0.35
N PHE A 108 -3.92 10.27 -0.82
CA PHE A 108 -4.55 10.59 -2.12
C PHE A 108 -5.74 9.68 -2.49
N MET A 109 -6.25 8.88 -1.54
CA MET A 109 -7.39 7.98 -1.79
C MET A 109 -8.58 8.67 -2.49
N PRO A 110 -9.02 9.89 -2.10
CA PRO A 110 -10.11 10.56 -2.80
C PRO A 110 -9.85 10.81 -4.29
N GLU A 111 -8.60 11.08 -4.68
CA GLU A 111 -8.21 11.24 -6.09
C GLU A 111 -8.18 9.90 -6.81
N PHE A 112 -7.68 8.85 -6.15
CA PHE A 112 -7.60 7.51 -6.73
C PHE A 112 -8.98 6.90 -6.98
N LEU A 113 -9.93 7.09 -6.06
CA LEU A 113 -11.31 6.66 -6.24
C LEU A 113 -11.97 7.34 -7.44
N LYS A 114 -11.69 8.62 -7.69
CA LYS A 114 -12.20 9.35 -8.86
C LYS A 114 -11.54 8.90 -10.17
N ARG A 115 -10.25 8.57 -10.12
CA ARG A 115 -9.46 8.23 -11.31
C ARG A 115 -9.64 6.79 -11.77
N GLU A 116 -9.86 5.88 -10.83
CA GLU A 116 -9.89 4.43 -11.09
C GLU A 116 -11.32 3.87 -11.05
N THR A 117 -12.29 4.62 -11.58
CA THR A 117 -13.70 4.19 -11.65
C THR A 117 -13.86 2.87 -12.40
N ASP A 118 -13.11 2.68 -13.49
CA ASP A 118 -13.18 1.46 -14.30
C ASP A 118 -12.55 0.25 -13.61
N PHE A 119 -11.63 0.48 -12.66
CA PHE A 119 -11.07 -0.56 -11.80
C PHE A 119 -12.06 -0.99 -10.72
N LEU A 120 -12.73 -0.03 -10.10
CA LEU A 120 -13.79 -0.31 -9.14
C LEU A 120 -14.99 -1.00 -9.81
N ALA A 121 -15.43 -0.51 -10.96
CA ALA A 121 -16.57 -1.04 -11.70
C ALA A 121 -16.40 -2.51 -12.12
N ARG A 122 -15.16 -2.95 -12.38
CA ARG A 122 -14.84 -4.36 -12.68
C ARG A 122 -14.57 -5.22 -11.44
N GLY A 123 -14.81 -4.69 -10.24
CA GLY A 123 -14.67 -5.40 -8.97
C GLY A 123 -13.28 -5.35 -8.33
N GLY A 124 -12.38 -4.51 -8.86
CA GLY A 124 -11.08 -4.25 -8.24
C GLY A 124 -11.22 -3.49 -6.93
N LYS A 125 -10.30 -3.73 -5.98
CA LYS A 125 -10.33 -3.08 -4.67
C LYS A 125 -8.99 -2.45 -4.29
N PHE A 126 -9.05 -1.30 -3.64
CA PHE A 126 -7.89 -0.70 -3.01
C PHE A 126 -7.62 -1.35 -1.65
N VAL A 127 -6.35 -1.65 -1.38
CA VAL A 127 -5.84 -2.08 -0.09
C VAL A 127 -5.17 -0.88 0.54
N VAL A 128 -5.77 -0.33 1.57
CA VAL A 128 -5.26 0.85 2.27
C VAL A 128 -4.52 0.37 3.52
N PRO A 129 -3.19 0.59 3.65
CA PRO A 129 -2.39 0.00 4.71
C PRO A 129 -2.51 0.72 6.07
N MET A 130 -3.07 1.94 6.09
CA MET A 130 -3.06 2.84 7.25
C MET A 130 -4.42 3.52 7.44
N PRO A 131 -4.83 3.85 8.68
CA PRO A 131 -4.19 3.51 9.96
C PRO A 131 -4.43 2.05 10.38
N GLN A 132 -5.26 1.34 9.64
CA GLN A 132 -5.53 -0.10 9.76
C GLN A 132 -5.64 -0.64 8.33
N VAL A 133 -5.29 -1.91 8.13
CA VAL A 133 -5.41 -2.54 6.81
C VAL A 133 -6.89 -2.76 6.50
N HIS A 134 -7.38 -2.14 5.43
CA HIS A 134 -8.77 -2.29 5.00
C HIS A 134 -8.90 -2.22 3.48
N LEU A 135 -10.03 -2.73 2.98
CA LEU A 135 -10.38 -2.67 1.57
C LEU A 135 -11.33 -1.50 1.30
N VAL A 136 -11.11 -0.82 0.18
CA VAL A 136 -12.03 0.18 -0.36
C VAL A 136 -12.37 -0.23 -1.79
N GLY A 137 -13.66 -0.41 -2.08
CA GLY A 137 -14.17 -0.92 -3.35
C GLY A 137 -15.62 -0.55 -3.54
#